data_AF-A0A3M8G8U3-F1
#
_entry.id   AF-A0A3M8G8U3-F1
#
_cell.length_a   1.000
_cell.length_b   1.000
_cell.length_c   1.000
_cell.angle_alpha   90.00
_cell.angle_beta   90.00
_cell.angle_gamma   90.00
#
_symmetry.space_group_name_H-M   'P 1'
#
loop_
_entity.id
_entity.type
_entity.pdbx_description
1 polymer ?
#
loop_
_entity_poly.entity_id
_entity_poly.type
_entity_poly.pdbx_seq_one_letter_code
_entity_poly.pdbx_strand_id
1 'polypeptide(L)'
;MKRKVITTGDGSKTIQIEDWNEQYHSVHGAINEANHVFIKHGLLFYSEINPETKPIHILEIGFGTGLNAFLTLINAEKLHKNIRYTGVEAYPVSQEEINALNYVDLISKHHKNEFELLHSTEWEKDIDIFPNFSLIKRQMLIQDISTISEFDVIYFDAFGARVQPDLWTEDIFQNMYNALNTNGVLVTYSAKGSVRRAMKSVGFKVERLDGPPNKRHMLRAVKS
;
A
#
# COMPACT_ATOMS: atom_id res chain seq x y z
N MET A 1 -5.42 7.57 -21.07
CA MET A 1 -6.08 6.49 -20.30
C MET A 1 -7.28 7.09 -19.61
N LYS A 2 -8.49 6.61 -19.91
CA LYS A 2 -9.71 7.20 -19.35
C LYS A 2 -9.98 6.66 -17.95
N ARG A 3 -10.05 7.56 -16.97
CA ARG A 3 -10.31 7.27 -15.56
C ARG A 3 -11.72 7.72 -15.17
N LYS A 4 -12.41 6.94 -14.34
CA LYS A 4 -13.76 7.23 -13.86
C LYS A 4 -13.90 6.87 -12.38
N VAL A 5 -14.50 7.75 -11.59
CA VAL A 5 -14.83 7.45 -10.19
C VAL A 5 -16.07 6.56 -10.12
N ILE A 6 -15.99 5.48 -9.34
CA ILE A 6 -17.07 4.52 -9.10
C ILE A 6 -17.23 4.27 -7.60
N THR A 7 -18.40 3.82 -7.18
CA THR A 7 -18.69 3.43 -5.79
C THR A 7 -18.51 1.92 -5.62
N THR A 8 -17.84 1.51 -4.55
CA THR A 8 -17.57 0.11 -4.19
C THR A 8 -18.63 -0.43 -3.21
N GLY A 9 -18.59 -1.73 -2.93
CA GLY A 9 -19.56 -2.41 -2.07
C GLY A 9 -19.59 -1.94 -0.60
N ASP A 10 -18.55 -1.26 -0.12
CA ASP A 10 -18.53 -0.68 1.24
C ASP A 10 -18.88 0.82 1.26
N GLY A 11 -19.35 1.37 0.13
CA GLY A 11 -19.73 2.78 -0.01
C GLY A 11 -18.56 3.72 -0.29
N SER A 12 -17.32 3.24 -0.20
CA SER A 12 -16.15 4.02 -0.60
C SER A 12 -16.06 4.16 -2.11
N LYS A 13 -15.56 5.30 -2.56
CA LYS A 13 -15.30 5.56 -3.98
C LYS A 13 -13.88 5.15 -4.35
N THR A 14 -13.72 4.59 -5.54
CA THR A 14 -12.42 4.28 -6.15
C THR A 14 -12.38 4.78 -7.59
N ILE A 15 -11.21 4.70 -8.21
CA ILE A 15 -11.00 5.07 -9.61
C ILE A 15 -10.93 3.79 -10.44
N GLN A 16 -11.67 3.77 -11.54
CA GLN A 16 -11.59 2.75 -12.58
C GLN A 16 -10.80 3.28 -13.77
N ILE A 17 -9.88 2.47 -14.27
CA ILE A 17 -9.24 2.64 -15.55
C ILE A 17 -10.06 1.85 -16.59
N GLU A 18 -10.79 2.57 -17.45
CA GLU A 18 -11.72 1.94 -18.40
C GLU A 18 -10.98 1.05 -19.41
N ASP A 19 -9.85 1.54 -19.93
CA ASP A 19 -9.08 0.85 -20.97
C ASP A 19 -8.51 -0.51 -20.50
N TRP A 20 -8.29 -0.66 -19.20
CA TRP A 20 -7.75 -1.90 -18.59
C TRP A 20 -8.84 -2.79 -18.00
N ASN A 21 -10.06 -2.24 -17.88
CA ASN A 21 -11.12 -2.78 -17.05
C ASN A 21 -10.58 -3.18 -15.66
N GLU A 22 -9.87 -2.25 -15.02
CA GLU A 22 -9.19 -2.44 -13.73
C GLU A 22 -9.47 -1.25 -12.82
N GLN A 23 -9.48 -1.48 -11.52
CA GLN A 23 -9.74 -0.45 -10.52
C GLN A 23 -8.53 -0.27 -9.60
N TYR A 24 -8.39 0.92 -9.03
CA TYR A 24 -7.37 1.18 -8.00
C TYR A 24 -7.59 0.34 -6.74
N HIS A 25 -8.85 -0.03 -6.46
CA HIS A 25 -9.23 -0.83 -5.30
C HIS A 25 -10.33 -1.84 -5.66
N SER A 26 -10.51 -2.90 -4.87
CA SER A 26 -11.61 -3.85 -5.06
C SER A 26 -12.98 -3.15 -5.11
N VAL A 27 -13.76 -3.51 -6.14
CA VAL A 27 -15.17 -3.09 -6.27
C VAL A 27 -16.06 -3.60 -5.14
N HIS A 28 -15.63 -4.61 -4.38
CA HIS A 28 -16.37 -5.13 -3.22
C HIS A 28 -16.21 -4.27 -1.96
N GLY A 29 -15.24 -3.35 -1.94
CA GLY A 29 -15.00 -2.43 -0.84
C GLY A 29 -13.53 -2.07 -0.73
N ALA A 30 -13.19 -0.82 -1.03
CA ALA A 30 -11.80 -0.35 -0.98
C ALA A 30 -11.27 -0.26 0.44
N ILE A 31 -12.07 0.30 1.35
CA ILE A 31 -11.69 0.50 2.76
C ILE A 31 -11.58 -0.87 3.46
N ASN A 32 -12.51 -1.78 3.19
CA ASN A 32 -12.49 -3.12 3.78
C ASN A 32 -11.28 -3.94 3.31
N GLU A 33 -10.94 -3.87 2.01
CA GLU A 33 -9.74 -4.52 1.50
C GLU A 33 -8.46 -3.93 2.13
N ALA A 34 -8.32 -2.61 2.13
CA ALA A 34 -7.13 -1.96 2.65
C ALA A 34 -6.91 -2.24 4.15
N ASN A 35 -7.98 -2.19 4.95
CA ASN A 35 -7.91 -2.54 6.37
C ASN A 35 -7.49 -4.01 6.59
N HIS A 36 -7.98 -4.94 5.76
CA HIS A 36 -7.66 -6.35 5.91
C HIS A 36 -6.24 -6.68 5.43
N VAL A 37 -5.89 -6.27 4.22
CA VAL A 37 -4.61 -6.65 3.58
C VAL A 37 -3.44 -5.88 4.18
N PHE A 38 -3.52 -4.55 4.17
CA PHE A 38 -2.37 -3.69 4.47
C PHE A 38 -2.27 -3.35 5.95
N ILE A 39 -3.39 -2.97 6.58
CA ILE A 39 -3.38 -2.60 8.00
C ILE A 39 -3.27 -3.85 8.88
N LYS A 40 -4.25 -4.76 8.83
CA LYS A 40 -4.30 -5.93 9.72
C LYS A 40 -3.14 -6.89 9.47
N HIS A 41 -2.92 -7.29 8.22
CA HIS A 41 -1.91 -8.30 7.90
C HIS A 41 -0.51 -7.73 7.60
N GLY A 42 -0.39 -6.41 7.42
CA GLY A 42 0.88 -5.68 7.30
C GLY A 42 1.25 -4.99 8.61
N LEU A 43 0.83 -3.73 8.79
CA LEU A 43 1.25 -2.86 9.90
C LEU A 43 0.99 -3.47 11.29
N LEU A 44 -0.24 -3.93 11.56
CA LEU A 44 -0.61 -4.45 12.88
C LEU A 44 0.16 -5.73 13.18
N PHE A 45 0.22 -6.64 12.21
CA PHE A 45 1.01 -7.87 12.33
C PHE A 45 2.49 -7.58 12.61
N TYR A 46 3.13 -6.70 11.82
CA TYR A 46 4.53 -6.35 12.03
C TYR A 46 4.75 -5.71 13.41
N SER A 47 3.85 -4.81 13.83
CA SER A 47 3.92 -4.15 15.13
C SER A 47 3.79 -5.13 16.30
N GLU A 48 3.01 -6.20 16.14
CA GLU A 48 2.82 -7.25 17.14
C GLU A 48 4.09 -8.11 17.30
N ILE A 49 4.71 -8.52 16.18
CA ILE A 49 5.90 -9.37 16.21
C ILE A 49 7.20 -8.59 16.48
N ASN A 50 7.21 -7.26 16.26
CA ASN A 50 8.35 -6.37 16.51
C ASN A 50 7.91 -5.14 17.36
N PRO A 51 7.54 -5.34 18.64
CA PRO A 51 6.95 -4.28 19.47
C PRO A 51 7.91 -3.13 19.78
N GLU A 52 9.22 -3.36 19.73
CA GLU A 52 10.24 -2.36 20.03
C GLU A 52 10.66 -1.51 18.82
N THR A 53 10.27 -1.87 17.59
CA THR A 53 10.64 -1.11 16.39
C THR A 53 10.03 0.29 16.44
N LYS A 54 10.89 1.32 16.40
CA LYS A 54 10.53 2.75 16.33
C LYS A 54 11.67 3.54 15.65
N PRO A 55 11.37 4.34 14.60
CA PRO A 55 10.12 4.35 13.84
C PRO A 55 9.94 3.05 13.02
N ILE A 56 8.71 2.75 12.60
CA ILE A 56 8.41 1.71 11.61
C ILE A 56 8.47 2.35 10.22
N HIS A 57 9.29 1.79 9.33
CA HIS A 57 9.43 2.28 7.95
C HIS A 57 8.54 1.48 7.00
N ILE A 58 7.67 2.16 6.26
CA ILE A 58 6.74 1.54 5.32
C ILE A 58 7.03 2.01 3.90
N LEU A 59 7.08 1.07 2.96
CA LEU A 59 7.09 1.33 1.53
C LEU A 59 5.78 0.86 0.91
N GLU A 60 5.09 1.75 0.20
CA GLU A 60 3.94 1.42 -0.62
C GLU A 60 4.31 1.46 -2.10
N ILE A 61 4.00 0.37 -2.78
CA ILE A 61 4.10 0.23 -4.23
C ILE A 61 2.75 0.60 -4.83
N GLY A 62 2.66 1.78 -5.44
CA GLY A 62 1.42 2.33 -5.97
C GLY A 62 0.70 3.23 -4.96
N PHE A 63 1.24 4.43 -4.68
CA PHE A 63 0.63 5.40 -3.76
C PHE A 63 -0.83 5.72 -4.14
N GLY A 64 -1.12 5.78 -5.45
CA GLY A 64 -2.47 5.84 -5.99
C GLY A 64 -3.36 6.90 -5.36
N THR A 65 -4.42 6.46 -4.69
CA THR A 65 -5.41 7.36 -4.07
C THR A 65 -5.08 7.78 -2.65
N GLY A 66 -3.90 7.41 -2.12
CA GLY A 66 -3.49 7.68 -0.74
C GLY A 66 -4.30 6.94 0.34
N LEU A 67 -5.08 5.91 -0.03
CA LEU A 67 -5.98 5.21 0.91
C LEU A 67 -5.18 4.48 2.01
N ASN A 68 -4.17 3.71 1.61
CA ASN A 68 -3.36 2.94 2.56
C ASN A 68 -2.54 3.88 3.46
N ALA A 69 -1.99 4.96 2.90
CA ALA A 69 -1.30 6.00 3.66
C ALA A 69 -2.22 6.65 4.71
N PHE A 70 -3.44 7.02 4.32
CA PHE A 70 -4.41 7.64 5.23
C PHE A 70 -4.85 6.70 6.37
N LEU A 71 -5.15 5.43 6.03
CA LEU A 71 -5.45 4.42 7.05
C LEU A 71 -4.25 4.16 7.96
N THR A 72 -3.03 4.17 7.42
CA THR A 72 -1.80 3.97 8.19
C THR A 72 -1.58 5.13 9.15
N LEU A 73 -1.80 6.38 8.74
CA LEU A 73 -1.71 7.56 9.61
C LEU A 73 -2.66 7.43 10.82
N ILE A 74 -3.92 7.08 10.57
CA ILE A 74 -4.93 6.91 11.63
C ILE A 74 -4.55 5.76 12.58
N ASN A 75 -3.97 4.68 12.06
CA ASN A 75 -3.49 3.59 12.90
C ASN A 75 -2.21 3.95 13.65
N ALA A 76 -1.34 4.78 13.08
CA ALA A 76 -0.16 5.30 13.77
C ALA A 76 -0.58 6.03 15.04
N GLU A 77 -1.54 6.97 14.93
CA GLU A 77 -2.13 7.72 16.05
C GLU A 77 -2.69 6.77 17.12
N LYS A 78 -3.57 5.84 16.73
CA LYS A 78 -4.21 4.89 17.66
C LYS A 78 -3.22 3.97 18.39
N LEU A 79 -2.14 3.59 17.72
CA LEU A 79 -1.11 2.72 18.29
C LEU A 79 -0.02 3.48 19.04
N HIS A 80 -0.01 4.81 18.97
CA HIS A 80 1.10 5.66 19.44
C HIS A 80 2.46 5.19 18.90
N LYS A 81 2.50 4.84 17.61
CA LYS A 81 3.70 4.41 16.89
C LYS A 81 4.17 5.50 15.93
N ASN A 82 5.48 5.70 15.85
CA ASN A 82 6.08 6.59 14.86
C ASN A 82 6.22 5.81 13.54
N ILE A 83 5.64 6.32 12.47
CA ILE A 83 5.70 5.72 11.13
C ILE A 83 6.37 6.70 10.18
N ARG A 84 7.34 6.19 9.41
CA ARG A 84 7.87 6.86 8.22
C ARG A 84 7.33 6.16 6.99
N TYR A 85 6.54 6.88 6.21
CA TYR A 85 5.84 6.32 5.05
C TYR A 85 6.49 6.77 3.75
N THR A 86 6.80 5.84 2.88
CA THR A 86 7.30 6.09 1.52
C THR A 86 6.29 5.56 0.52
N GLY A 87 5.68 6.45 -0.27
CA GLY A 87 4.80 6.06 -1.37
C GLY A 87 5.50 6.18 -2.71
N VAL A 88 5.57 5.11 -3.50
CA VAL A 88 6.08 5.13 -4.88
C VAL A 88 4.92 5.15 -5.87
N GLU A 89 4.98 6.05 -6.85
CA GLU A 89 3.96 6.16 -7.89
C GLU A 89 4.58 6.69 -9.18
N ALA A 90 4.29 6.03 -10.30
CA ALA A 90 4.77 6.46 -11.61
C ALA A 90 3.86 7.52 -12.23
N TYR A 91 2.55 7.41 -12.00
CA TYR A 91 1.51 8.19 -12.67
C TYR A 91 0.48 8.74 -11.65
N PRO A 92 0.84 9.81 -10.92
CA PRO A 92 0.01 10.37 -9.87
C PRO A 92 -1.46 10.63 -10.28
N VAL A 93 -2.36 10.41 -9.34
CA VAL A 93 -3.78 10.73 -9.48
C VAL A 93 -3.98 12.25 -9.45
N SER A 94 -4.88 12.78 -10.26
CA SER A 94 -5.10 14.24 -10.31
C SER A 94 -5.81 14.74 -9.06
N GLN A 95 -5.62 16.01 -8.70
CA GLN A 95 -6.32 16.59 -7.55
C GLN A 95 -7.86 16.55 -7.71
N GLU A 96 -8.37 16.67 -8.94
CA GLU A 96 -9.80 16.52 -9.23
C GLU A 96 -10.31 15.12 -8.88
N GLU A 97 -9.54 14.09 -9.26
CA GLU A 97 -9.85 12.70 -8.95
C GLU A 97 -9.82 12.45 -7.44
N ILE A 98 -8.81 12.97 -6.73
CA ILE A 98 -8.72 12.87 -5.26
C ILE A 98 -9.92 13.54 -4.58
N ASN A 99 -10.30 14.74 -5.01
CA ASN A 99 -11.43 15.48 -4.45
C ASN A 99 -12.78 14.77 -4.67
N ALA A 100 -12.87 13.91 -5.68
CA ALA A 100 -14.08 13.13 -5.96
C ALA A 100 -14.23 11.90 -5.03
N LEU A 101 -13.17 11.51 -4.32
CA LEU A 101 -13.18 10.42 -3.34
C LEU A 101 -13.84 10.86 -2.03
N ASN A 102 -14.32 9.90 -1.24
CA ASN A 102 -15.08 10.14 -0.01
C ASN A 102 -14.43 9.50 1.23
N TYR A 103 -13.11 9.27 1.22
CA TYR A 103 -12.41 8.61 2.31
C TYR A 103 -12.45 9.38 3.62
N VAL A 104 -12.30 10.70 3.59
CA VAL A 104 -12.40 11.55 4.79
C VAL A 104 -13.75 11.38 5.47
N ASP A 105 -14.84 11.35 4.71
CA ASP A 105 -16.19 11.21 5.26
C ASP A 105 -16.46 9.83 5.88
N LEU A 106 -15.91 8.77 5.29
CA LEU A 106 -16.14 7.39 5.71
C LEU A 106 -15.17 6.90 6.80
N ILE A 107 -13.95 7.42 6.82
CA ILE A 107 -12.87 6.91 7.68
C ILE A 107 -12.66 7.85 8.88
N SER A 108 -12.38 9.13 8.65
CA SER A 108 -12.15 10.10 9.73
C SER A 108 -12.26 11.54 9.26
N LYS A 109 -13.37 12.20 9.62
CA LYS A 109 -13.59 13.63 9.32
C LYS A 109 -12.62 14.55 10.06
N HIS A 110 -12.09 14.09 11.18
CA HIS A 110 -11.12 14.84 11.98
C HIS A 110 -9.78 14.99 11.27
N HIS A 111 -9.43 14.05 10.39
CA HIS A 111 -8.14 14.03 9.69
C HIS A 111 -8.22 14.57 8.26
N LYS A 112 -9.16 15.51 8.01
CA LYS A 112 -9.37 16.08 6.68
C LYS A 112 -8.11 16.80 6.19
N ASN A 113 -7.50 17.62 7.04
CA ASN A 113 -6.33 18.42 6.67
C ASN A 113 -5.13 17.54 6.37
N GLU A 114 -4.94 16.48 7.14
CA GLU A 114 -3.89 15.49 6.96
C GLU A 114 -4.09 14.76 5.63
N PHE A 115 -5.32 14.35 5.30
CA PHE A 115 -5.63 13.76 3.99
C PHE A 115 -5.33 14.72 2.83
N GLU A 116 -5.66 15.99 2.95
CA GLU A 116 -5.30 17.02 1.96
C GLU A 116 -3.77 17.20 1.87
N LEU A 117 -3.06 17.11 2.99
CA LEU A 117 -1.61 17.25 3.05
C LEU A 117 -0.87 16.04 2.44
N LEU A 118 -1.40 14.82 2.57
CA LEU A 118 -0.88 13.64 1.87
C LEU A 118 -0.76 13.89 0.35
N HIS A 119 -1.69 14.66 -0.22
CA HIS A 119 -1.76 14.90 -1.67
C HIS A 119 -1.07 16.20 -2.12
N SER A 120 -1.16 17.26 -1.33
CA SER A 120 -0.60 18.58 -1.66
C SER A 120 0.89 18.75 -1.38
N THR A 121 1.50 17.85 -0.61
CA THR A 121 2.96 17.84 -0.38
C THR A 121 3.76 17.61 -1.65
N GLU A 122 4.94 18.22 -1.72
CA GLU A 122 5.88 18.07 -2.82
C GLU A 122 6.39 16.63 -2.93
N TRP A 123 6.61 16.16 -4.16
CA TRP A 123 7.32 14.90 -4.41
C TRP A 123 8.79 15.05 -4.01
N GLU A 124 9.43 13.92 -3.67
CA GLU A 124 10.84 13.81 -3.28
C GLU A 124 11.23 14.49 -1.95
N LYS A 125 10.25 14.96 -1.18
CA LYS A 125 10.46 15.66 0.08
C LYS A 125 9.84 14.89 1.25
N ASP A 126 10.63 14.71 2.31
CA ASP A 126 10.15 14.16 3.58
C ASP A 126 9.42 15.27 4.35
N ILE A 127 8.18 15.01 4.73
CA ILE A 127 7.28 15.96 5.40
C ILE A 127 6.59 15.25 6.56
N ASP A 128 6.63 15.88 7.74
CA ASP A 128 5.77 15.49 8.85
C ASP A 128 4.31 15.87 8.54
N ILE A 129 3.44 14.87 8.37
CA ILE A 129 2.01 15.09 8.11
C ILE A 129 1.25 15.19 9.44
N PHE A 130 1.68 14.43 10.44
CA PHE A 130 1.09 14.35 11.77
C PHE A 130 2.19 13.99 12.79
N PRO A 131 2.07 14.27 14.11
CA PRO A 131 3.17 14.13 15.08
C PRO A 131 3.92 12.79 15.10
N ASN A 132 3.31 11.71 14.64
CA ASN A 132 3.89 10.37 14.59
C ASN A 132 3.80 9.74 13.19
N PHE A 133 3.62 10.56 12.15
CA PHE A 133 3.54 10.11 10.77
C PHE A 133 4.23 11.12 9.83
N SER A 134 5.33 10.69 9.22
CA SER A 134 5.98 11.42 8.12
C SER A 134 5.74 10.70 6.79
N LEU A 135 5.75 11.47 5.71
CA LEU A 135 5.54 11.00 4.35
C LEU A 135 6.64 11.53 3.43
N ILE A 136 7.17 10.63 2.61
CA ILE A 136 7.82 10.99 1.35
C ILE A 136 7.11 10.30 0.19
N LYS A 137 6.83 11.06 -0.87
CA LYS A 137 6.30 10.53 -2.13
C LYS A 137 7.40 10.51 -3.17
N ARG A 138 7.59 9.39 -3.85
CA ARG A 138 8.64 9.15 -4.85
C ARG A 138 8.01 8.95 -6.22
N GLN A 139 8.24 9.86 -7.16
CA GLN A 139 7.67 9.76 -8.50
C GLN A 139 8.61 8.99 -9.42
N MET A 140 8.48 7.67 -9.42
CA MET A 140 9.38 6.78 -10.14
C MET A 140 8.69 5.47 -10.53
N LEU A 141 9.33 4.72 -11.42
CA LEU A 141 8.88 3.38 -11.78
C LEU A 141 9.34 2.38 -10.71
N ILE A 142 8.55 1.32 -10.52
CA ILE A 142 8.80 0.31 -9.48
C ILE A 142 10.11 -0.45 -9.74
N GLN A 143 10.46 -0.68 -11.01
CA GLN A 143 11.71 -1.32 -11.39
C GLN A 143 12.95 -0.50 -11.02
N ASP A 144 12.82 0.82 -10.83
CA ASP A 144 13.95 1.70 -10.52
C ASP A 144 14.25 1.74 -9.02
N ILE A 145 13.44 1.07 -8.19
CA ILE A 145 13.67 0.98 -6.74
C ILE A 145 14.92 0.13 -6.49
N SER A 146 15.98 0.77 -5.98
CA SER A 146 17.27 0.15 -5.68
C SER A 146 17.63 0.21 -4.19
N THR A 147 16.66 0.45 -3.32
CA THR A 147 16.86 0.55 -1.88
C THR A 147 17.29 -0.78 -1.25
N ILE A 148 18.13 -0.72 -0.22
CA ILE A 148 18.65 -1.90 0.49
C ILE A 148 18.41 -1.71 1.99
N SER A 149 17.68 -2.65 2.61
CA SER A 149 17.44 -2.73 4.06
C SER A 149 17.04 -1.38 4.68
N GLU A 150 15.95 -0.79 4.17
CA GLU A 150 15.43 0.49 4.66
C GLU A 150 14.02 0.36 5.24
N PHE A 151 13.26 -0.64 4.79
CA PHE A 151 11.84 -0.78 5.12
C PHE A 151 11.54 -1.98 5.99
N ASP A 152 10.57 -1.82 6.87
CA ASP A 152 10.06 -2.85 7.76
C ASP A 152 8.82 -3.53 7.19
N VAL A 153 7.98 -2.74 6.52
CA VAL A 153 6.75 -3.21 5.90
C VAL A 153 6.67 -2.73 4.46
N ILE A 154 6.35 -3.63 3.53
CA ILE A 154 6.00 -3.31 2.15
C ILE A 154 4.52 -3.60 1.92
N TYR A 155 3.79 -2.57 1.50
CA TYR A 155 2.47 -2.71 0.88
C TYR A 155 2.66 -2.85 -0.62
N PHE A 156 2.54 -4.07 -1.12
CA PHE A 156 2.67 -4.33 -2.55
C PHE A 156 1.29 -4.23 -3.21
N ASP A 157 0.91 -3.00 -3.57
CA ASP A 157 -0.41 -2.61 -4.08
C ASP A 157 -0.38 -2.17 -5.56
N ALA A 158 0.41 -2.89 -6.37
CA ALA A 158 0.43 -2.68 -7.81
C ALA A 158 -0.87 -3.17 -8.46
N PHE A 159 -1.21 -2.66 -9.66
CA PHE A 159 -2.30 -3.24 -10.44
C PHE A 159 -2.03 -4.71 -10.76
N GLY A 160 -3.11 -5.48 -10.87
CA GLY A 160 -3.02 -6.94 -10.94
C GLY A 160 -2.20 -7.44 -12.13
N ALA A 161 -1.53 -8.58 -11.95
CA ALA A 161 -0.66 -9.20 -12.96
C ALA A 161 -1.34 -9.54 -14.31
N ARG A 162 -2.66 -9.34 -14.43
CA ARG A 162 -3.37 -9.47 -15.71
C ARG A 162 -3.08 -8.25 -16.60
N VAL A 163 -3.04 -7.06 -16.02
CA VAL A 163 -2.87 -5.78 -16.75
C VAL A 163 -1.44 -5.28 -16.71
N GLN A 164 -0.71 -5.59 -15.64
CA GLN A 164 0.70 -5.22 -15.49
C GLN A 164 1.54 -6.41 -15.04
N PRO A 165 1.70 -7.47 -15.86
CA PRO A 165 2.44 -8.69 -15.48
C PRO A 165 3.90 -8.41 -15.10
N ASP A 166 4.53 -7.41 -15.71
CA ASP A 166 5.95 -7.09 -15.53
C ASP A 166 6.28 -6.66 -14.08
N LEU A 167 5.28 -6.14 -13.37
CA LEU A 167 5.40 -5.76 -11.95
C LEU A 167 5.41 -6.97 -11.00
N TRP A 168 5.08 -8.16 -11.48
CA TRP A 168 4.93 -9.37 -10.64
C TRP A 168 6.00 -10.42 -10.94
N THR A 169 7.15 -9.97 -11.45
CA THR A 169 8.29 -10.79 -11.83
C THR A 169 9.21 -11.06 -10.64
N GLU A 170 10.10 -12.04 -10.82
CA GLU A 170 11.14 -12.36 -9.85
C GLU A 170 12.05 -11.16 -9.58
N ASP A 171 12.47 -10.43 -10.61
CA ASP A 171 13.33 -9.25 -10.47
C ASP A 171 12.70 -8.15 -9.60
N ILE A 172 11.39 -7.90 -9.78
CA ILE A 172 10.68 -6.93 -8.93
C ILE A 172 10.63 -7.42 -7.48
N PHE A 173 10.34 -8.71 -7.25
CA PHE A 173 10.37 -9.24 -5.88
C PHE A 173 11.77 -9.29 -5.29
N GLN A 174 12.82 -9.39 -6.10
CA GLN A 174 14.21 -9.30 -5.65
C GLN A 174 14.51 -7.89 -5.12
N ASN A 175 14.04 -6.84 -5.82
CA ASN A 175 14.14 -5.46 -5.33
C ASN A 175 13.40 -5.30 -4.00
N MET A 176 12.18 -5.84 -3.88
CA MET A 176 11.41 -5.79 -2.63
C MET A 176 12.09 -6.56 -1.48
N TYR A 177 12.68 -7.73 -1.79
CA TYR A 177 13.46 -8.50 -0.83
C TYR A 177 14.69 -7.73 -0.35
N ASN A 178 15.38 -7.06 -1.27
CA ASN A 178 16.54 -6.23 -0.93
C ASN A 178 16.16 -5.03 -0.07
N ALA A 179 15.04 -4.37 -0.39
CA ALA A 179 14.57 -3.17 0.30
C ALA A 179 14.11 -3.42 1.75
N LEU A 180 13.63 -4.64 2.07
CA LEU A 180 13.20 -5.00 3.42
C LEU A 180 14.38 -5.23 4.38
N ASN A 181 14.22 -4.85 5.63
CA ASN A 181 15.03 -5.29 6.76
C ASN A 181 14.81 -6.79 7.03
N THR A 182 15.77 -7.42 7.70
CA THR A 182 15.56 -8.78 8.25
C THR A 182 14.32 -8.80 9.14
N ASN A 183 13.49 -9.83 9.02
CA ASN A 183 12.16 -9.93 9.63
C ASN A 183 11.12 -8.93 9.11
N GLY A 184 11.45 -8.18 8.06
CA GLY A 184 10.52 -7.30 7.35
C GLY A 184 9.39 -8.08 6.65
N VAL A 185 8.24 -7.43 6.52
CA VAL A 185 6.99 -8.04 6.05
C VAL A 185 6.55 -7.39 4.75
N LEU A 186 6.20 -8.21 3.74
CA LEU A 186 5.51 -7.76 2.54
C LEU A 186 4.09 -8.34 2.53
N VAL A 187 3.09 -7.52 2.22
CA VAL A 187 1.70 -7.96 2.02
C VAL A 187 1.16 -7.51 0.67
N THR A 188 0.27 -8.34 0.10
CA THR A 188 -0.44 -8.03 -1.14
C THR A 188 -1.78 -8.73 -1.20
N TYR A 189 -2.75 -8.09 -1.86
CA TYR A 189 -4.07 -8.68 -2.12
C TYR A 189 -3.99 -9.87 -3.10
N SER A 190 -2.92 -9.96 -3.91
CA SER A 190 -2.76 -10.98 -4.93
C SER A 190 -2.45 -12.35 -4.33
N ALA A 191 -3.19 -13.37 -4.72
CA ALA A 191 -2.95 -14.77 -4.34
C ALA A 191 -2.60 -15.68 -5.51
N LYS A 192 -2.14 -15.11 -6.64
CA LYS A 192 -1.77 -15.89 -7.82
C LYS A 192 -0.60 -16.83 -7.54
N GLY A 193 -0.67 -18.03 -8.10
CA GLY A 193 0.38 -19.04 -7.95
C GLY A 193 1.74 -18.60 -8.50
N SER A 194 1.76 -17.79 -9.58
CA SER A 194 2.99 -17.21 -10.15
C SER A 194 3.66 -16.25 -9.16
N VAL A 195 2.89 -15.34 -8.56
CA VAL A 195 3.36 -14.36 -7.56
C VAL A 195 4.00 -15.06 -6.37
N ARG A 196 3.31 -16.07 -5.83
CA ARG A 196 3.85 -16.88 -4.72
C ARG A 196 5.17 -17.58 -5.09
N ARG A 197 5.32 -18.07 -6.33
CA ARG A 197 6.56 -18.70 -6.78
C ARG A 197 7.70 -17.69 -6.91
N ALA A 198 7.42 -16.53 -7.51
CA ALA A 198 8.41 -15.47 -7.67
C ALA A 198 8.90 -14.91 -6.31
N MET A 199 8.01 -14.69 -5.35
CA MET A 199 8.42 -14.32 -3.99
C MET A 199 9.29 -15.41 -3.33
N LYS A 200 8.94 -16.69 -3.50
CA LYS A 200 9.72 -17.79 -2.92
C LYS A 200 11.10 -17.95 -3.55
N SER A 201 11.25 -17.68 -4.84
CA SER A 201 12.53 -17.87 -5.53
C SER A 201 13.59 -16.86 -5.07
N VAL A 202 13.17 -15.64 -4.69
CA VAL A 202 14.05 -14.61 -4.12
C VAL A 202 14.32 -14.77 -2.62
N GLY A 203 13.74 -15.79 -1.98
CA GLY A 203 14.03 -16.16 -0.58
C GLY A 203 12.95 -15.79 0.45
N PHE A 204 11.81 -15.23 0.05
CA PHE A 204 10.75 -14.96 1.02
C PHE A 204 10.14 -16.24 1.62
N LYS A 205 9.86 -16.21 2.93
CA LYS A 205 8.92 -17.13 3.56
C LYS A 205 7.50 -16.66 3.30
N VAL A 206 6.83 -17.29 2.33
CA VAL A 206 5.49 -16.89 1.89
C VAL A 206 4.40 -17.75 2.54
N GLU A 207 3.46 -17.08 3.18
CA GLU A 207 2.24 -17.62 3.77
C GLU A 207 1.00 -17.21 2.96
N ARG A 208 0.02 -18.10 2.87
CA ARG A 208 -1.29 -17.81 2.28
C ARG A 208 -2.30 -17.58 3.40
N LEU A 209 -2.92 -16.42 3.41
CA LEU A 209 -3.90 -16.01 4.43
C LEU A 209 -5.29 -15.94 3.81
N ASP A 210 -6.32 -15.86 4.66
CA ASP A 210 -7.68 -15.56 4.22
C ASP A 210 -7.73 -14.17 3.59
N GLY A 211 -8.42 -14.07 2.45
CA GLY A 211 -8.56 -12.80 1.74
C GLY A 211 -9.54 -11.85 2.44
N PRO A 212 -9.60 -10.57 2.00
CA PRO A 212 -10.64 -9.65 2.41
C PRO A 212 -12.04 -10.16 1.97
N PRO A 213 -13.14 -9.57 2.48
CA PRO A 213 -14.49 -9.96 2.07
C PRO A 213 -14.62 -10.12 0.54
N ASN A 214 -15.17 -11.26 0.11
CA ASN A 214 -15.33 -11.67 -1.30
C ASN A 214 -14.05 -12.14 -2.04
N LYS A 215 -12.87 -12.13 -1.41
CA LYS A 215 -11.65 -12.78 -1.94
C LYS A 215 -11.26 -13.97 -1.06
N ARG A 216 -10.91 -15.10 -1.70
CA ARG A 216 -10.57 -16.32 -0.95
C ARG A 216 -9.25 -16.22 -0.19
N HIS A 217 -8.23 -15.65 -0.80
CA HIS A 217 -6.88 -15.66 -0.27
C HIS A 217 -6.14 -14.36 -0.56
N MET A 218 -5.15 -14.06 0.26
CA MET A 218 -4.10 -13.07 0.04
C MET A 218 -2.72 -13.67 0.38
N LEU A 219 -1.64 -12.92 0.15
CA LEU A 219 -0.28 -13.36 0.50
C LEU A 219 0.37 -12.41 1.49
N ARG A 220 1.13 -13.01 2.41
CA ARG A 220 2.11 -12.34 3.25
C ARG A 220 3.45 -13.04 3.10
N ALA A 221 4.52 -12.26 3.03
CA ALA A 221 5.88 -12.72 2.88
C ALA A 221 6.75 -12.10 3.97
N VAL A 222 7.69 -12.88 4.52
CA VAL A 222 8.64 -12.40 5.54
C VAL A 222 10.06 -12.64 5.05
N LYS A 223 10.91 -11.62 5.15
CA LYS A 223 12.35 -11.72 4.89
C LYS A 223 13.03 -12.38 6.09
N SER A 224 13.78 -13.46 5.83
CA SER A 224 14.55 -14.19 6.84
C SER A 224 16.01 -13.78 6.87
#